data_AF-A0A9X8VE07-F1
#
_entry.id   AF-A0A9X8VE07-F1
#
_cell.length_a   1.000
_cell.length_b   1.000
_cell.length_c   1.000
_cell.angle_alpha   90.00
_cell.angle_beta   90.00
_cell.angle_gamma   90.00
#
_symmetry.space_group_name_H-M   'P 1'
#
loop_
_entity.id
_entity.type
_entity.pdbx_description
1 polymer ?
#
loop_
_entity_poly.entity_id
_entity_poly.type
_entity_poly.pdbx_seq_one_letter_code
_entity_poly.pdbx_strand_id
1 'polypeptide(L)'
;DEKVIHSNTGRTVYYDKLIMATGSYPWIPPIKGSDSQDCFVYRTIEDLNAIEACARRSKRGAVVGGGLLGLEAAGALKSLGVETHVIEFAPVLMAEQLDPMGGDQLRRKIERMG
;
A
#
# COMPACT_ATOMS: atom_id res chain seq x y z
N ASP A 1 -12.73 9.46 35.85
CA ASP A 1 -12.23 8.36 34.99
C ASP A 1 -10.79 8.04 35.33
N GLU A 2 -10.47 6.75 35.53
CA GLU A 2 -9.09 6.30 35.70
C GLU A 2 -8.33 6.42 34.38
N LYS A 3 -7.13 7.00 34.42
CA LYS A 3 -6.23 7.12 33.27
C LYS A 3 -5.40 5.86 33.13
N VAL A 4 -5.96 4.87 32.42
CA VAL A 4 -5.37 3.54 32.31
C VAL A 4 -5.44 3.00 30.87
N ILE A 5 -4.44 2.21 30.48
CA ILE A 5 -4.44 1.43 29.22
C ILE A 5 -4.30 -0.06 29.53
N HIS A 6 -4.92 -0.89 28.69
CA HIS A 6 -4.85 -2.35 28.76
C HIS A 6 -4.18 -2.90 27.50
N SER A 7 -3.24 -3.82 27.67
CA SER A 7 -2.69 -4.58 26.55
C SER A 7 -3.48 -5.87 26.30
N ASN A 8 -3.32 -6.45 25.11
CA ASN A 8 -3.84 -7.78 24.78
C ASN A 8 -3.29 -8.91 25.67
N THR A 9 -2.16 -8.70 26.35
CA THR A 9 -1.58 -9.65 27.32
C THR A 9 -2.15 -9.51 28.74
N GLY A 10 -3.14 -8.64 28.94
CA GLY A 10 -3.75 -8.38 30.26
C GLY A 10 -2.97 -7.40 31.14
N ARG A 11 -1.84 -6.84 30.66
CA ARG A 11 -1.12 -5.77 31.37
C ARG A 11 -1.96 -4.50 31.45
N THR A 12 -2.01 -3.93 32.66
CA THR A 12 -2.67 -2.64 32.96
C THR A 12 -1.60 -1.61 33.31
N VAL A 13 -1.68 -0.41 32.71
CA VAL A 13 -0.71 0.67 32.94
C VAL A 13 -1.43 1.98 33.15
N TYR A 14 -1.16 2.65 34.28
CA TYR A 14 -1.68 3.98 34.58
C TYR A 14 -0.78 5.06 33.97
N TYR A 15 -1.37 6.20 33.61
CA TYR A 15 -0.63 7.31 33.00
C TYR A 15 -1.10 8.69 33.48
N ASP A 16 -0.17 9.65 33.50
CA ASP A 16 -0.51 11.06 33.69
C ASP A 16 -0.92 11.73 32.37
N LYS A 17 -0.21 11.37 31.29
CA LYS A 17 -0.39 11.80 29.90
C LYS A 17 -0.26 10.60 28.96
N LEU A 18 -1.14 10.54 27.95
CA LEU A 18 -1.15 9.50 26.92
C LEU A 18 -0.86 10.14 25.56
N ILE A 19 0.10 9.59 24.82
CA ILE A 19 0.38 9.95 23.43
C ILE A 19 -0.09 8.80 22.56
N MET A 20 -1.01 9.06 21.65
CA MET A 20 -1.46 8.08 20.67
C MET A 20 -0.61 8.22 19.40
N ALA A 21 0.22 7.22 19.14
CA ALA A 21 1.06 7.13 17.95
C ALA A 21 0.74 5.85 17.15
N THR A 22 -0.54 5.48 17.07
CA THR A 22 -1.02 4.22 16.47
C THR A 22 -0.97 4.19 14.94
N GLY A 23 -0.59 5.31 14.31
CA GLY A 23 -0.50 5.43 12.86
C GLY A 23 -1.86 5.28 12.17
N SER A 24 -1.81 4.74 10.94
CA SER A 24 -2.97 4.49 10.08
C SER A 24 -2.90 3.10 9.43
N TYR A 25 -4.06 2.61 9.00
CA TYR A 25 -4.22 1.33 8.30
C TYR A 25 -4.62 1.56 6.82
N PRO A 26 -4.28 0.63 5.91
CA PRO A 26 -4.67 0.74 4.51
C PRO A 26 -6.18 0.62 4.34
N TRP A 27 -6.75 1.42 3.46
CA TRP A 27 -8.14 1.28 3.03
C TRP A 27 -8.22 0.23 1.92
N ILE A 28 -9.08 -0.78 2.10
CA ILE A 28 -9.32 -1.83 1.13
C ILE A 28 -10.65 -1.53 0.43
N PRO A 29 -10.68 -1.36 -0.90
CA PRO A 29 -11.92 -1.07 -1.62
C PRO A 29 -12.89 -2.26 -1.51
N PRO A 30 -14.22 -2.02 -1.41
CA PRO A 30 -15.23 -3.06 -1.28
C PRO A 30 -15.49 -3.76 -2.64
N ILE A 31 -14.50 -4.51 -3.11
CA ILE A 31 -14.54 -5.24 -4.37
C ILE A 31 -14.43 -6.75 -4.11
N LYS A 32 -15.11 -7.54 -4.95
CA LYS A 32 -15.05 -9.00 -4.89
C LYS A 32 -13.61 -9.47 -5.09
N GLY A 33 -13.14 -10.36 -4.21
CA GLY A 33 -11.81 -10.96 -4.28
C GLY A 33 -10.71 -10.16 -3.56
N SER A 34 -11.04 -9.04 -2.89
CA SER A 34 -10.10 -8.29 -2.05
C SER A 34 -9.57 -9.07 -0.83
N ASP A 35 -10.20 -10.19 -0.52
CA ASP A 35 -9.85 -11.15 0.54
C ASP A 35 -9.16 -12.42 -0.01
N SER A 36 -8.81 -12.45 -1.31
CA SER A 36 -8.14 -13.60 -1.92
C SER A 36 -6.72 -13.77 -1.37
N GLN A 37 -6.23 -15.01 -1.36
CA GLN A 37 -4.92 -15.37 -0.79
C GLN A 37 -3.73 -14.59 -1.38
N ASP A 38 -3.78 -14.25 -2.68
CA ASP A 38 -2.75 -13.47 -3.37
C ASP A 38 -3.14 -11.99 -3.55
N CYS A 39 -4.01 -11.46 -2.67
CA CYS A 39 -4.36 -10.05 -2.59
C CYS A 39 -3.77 -9.44 -1.32
N PHE A 40 -2.93 -8.42 -1.48
CA PHE A 40 -2.10 -7.87 -0.40
C PHE A 40 -2.29 -6.36 -0.26
N VAL A 41 -2.00 -5.86 0.93
CA VAL A 41 -1.78 -4.43 1.19
C VAL A 41 -0.28 -4.14 1.22
N TYR A 42 0.12 -2.87 1.07
CA TYR A 42 1.53 -2.46 1.06
C TYR A 42 1.82 -1.55 2.26
N ARG A 43 2.04 -2.12 3.46
CA ARG A 43 2.13 -1.34 4.70
C ARG A 43 3.19 -1.80 5.69
N THR A 44 3.20 -3.07 6.04
CA THR A 44 4.10 -3.65 7.05
C THR A 44 5.25 -4.42 6.38
N ILE A 45 6.28 -4.77 7.14
CA ILE A 45 7.40 -5.57 6.62
C ILE A 45 6.90 -6.98 6.25
N GLU A 46 5.97 -7.51 7.04
CA GLU A 46 5.33 -8.80 6.82
C GLU A 46 4.56 -8.81 5.49
N ASP A 47 3.86 -7.72 5.17
CA ASP A 47 3.19 -7.57 3.87
C ASP A 47 4.19 -7.62 2.70
N LEU A 48 5.34 -6.95 2.83
CA LEU A 48 6.38 -6.95 1.80
C LEU A 48 6.95 -8.35 1.57
N ASN A 49 7.21 -9.08 2.64
CA ASN A 49 7.69 -10.47 2.57
C ASN A 49 6.67 -11.38 1.86
N ALA A 50 5.37 -11.21 2.14
CA ALA A 50 4.31 -11.96 1.49
C ALA A 50 4.20 -11.64 -0.01
N ILE A 51 4.29 -10.34 -0.37
CA ILE A 51 4.30 -9.88 -1.75
C ILE A 51 5.52 -10.43 -2.50
N GLU A 52 6.72 -10.39 -1.92
CA GLU A 52 7.93 -10.93 -2.55
C GLU A 52 7.80 -12.43 -2.81
N ALA A 53 7.33 -13.19 -1.82
CA ALA A 53 7.09 -14.62 -1.97
C ALA A 53 6.07 -14.93 -3.07
N CYS A 54 5.01 -14.11 -3.18
CA CYS A 54 4.03 -14.20 -4.27
C CYS A 54 4.64 -13.87 -5.62
N ALA A 55 5.38 -12.77 -5.72
CA ALA A 55 6.00 -12.31 -6.96
C ALA A 55 6.91 -13.39 -7.58
N ARG A 56 7.67 -14.13 -6.76
CA ARG A 56 8.58 -15.20 -7.23
C ARG A 56 7.91 -16.33 -8.02
N ARG A 57 6.60 -16.54 -7.83
CA ARG A 57 5.80 -17.56 -8.55
C ARG A 57 4.80 -16.96 -9.53
N SER A 58 4.78 -15.64 -9.69
CA SER A 58 3.81 -14.92 -10.49
C SER A 58 4.44 -14.38 -11.78
N LYS A 59 3.66 -14.37 -12.86
CA LYS A 59 4.06 -13.73 -14.12
C LYS A 59 3.56 -12.30 -14.24
N ARG A 60 2.39 -12.02 -13.63
CA ARG A 60 1.67 -10.75 -13.71
C ARG A 60 1.23 -10.29 -12.33
N GLY A 61 1.20 -8.98 -12.15
CA GLY A 61 0.72 -8.32 -10.93
C GLY A 61 -0.04 -7.05 -11.26
N ALA A 62 -1.08 -6.77 -10.48
CA ALA A 62 -1.83 -5.53 -10.56
C ALA A 62 -1.70 -4.76 -9.25
N VAL A 63 -1.40 -3.47 -9.36
CA VAL A 63 -1.42 -2.53 -8.24
C VAL A 63 -2.64 -1.65 -8.38
N VAL A 64 -3.53 -1.71 -7.40
CA VAL A 64 -4.73 -0.86 -7.34
C VAL A 64 -4.39 0.39 -6.54
N GLY A 65 -4.35 1.53 -7.22
CA GLY A 65 -3.91 2.83 -6.70
C GLY A 65 -2.59 3.27 -7.34
N GLY A 66 -2.59 4.46 -7.94
CA GLY A 66 -1.49 5.16 -8.60
C GLY A 66 -0.94 6.35 -7.79
N GLY A 67 -1.14 6.34 -6.47
CA GLY A 67 -0.46 7.25 -5.53
C GLY A 67 0.98 6.81 -5.24
N LEU A 68 1.67 7.54 -4.35
CA LEU A 68 3.09 7.30 -4.03
C LEU A 68 3.41 5.83 -3.72
N LEU A 69 2.76 5.25 -2.70
CA LEU A 69 3.00 3.86 -2.29
C LEU A 69 2.63 2.85 -3.38
N GLY A 70 1.59 3.12 -4.15
CA GLY A 70 1.20 2.26 -5.27
C GLY A 70 2.27 2.21 -6.35
N LEU A 71 2.85 3.35 -6.70
CA LEU A 71 3.94 3.42 -7.68
C LEU A 71 5.24 2.81 -7.16
N GLU A 72 5.52 2.91 -5.85
CA GLU A 72 6.63 2.19 -5.21
C GLU A 72 6.42 0.68 -5.26
N ALA A 73 5.22 0.20 -4.93
CA ALA A 73 4.86 -1.21 -5.02
C ALA A 73 4.97 -1.73 -6.47
N ALA A 74 4.54 -0.94 -7.45
CA ALA A 74 4.67 -1.28 -8.87
C ALA A 74 6.15 -1.38 -9.30
N GLY A 75 6.98 -0.44 -8.86
CA GLY A 75 8.43 -0.49 -9.08
C GLY A 75 9.07 -1.72 -8.45
N ALA A 76 8.63 -2.13 -7.25
CA ALA A 76 9.10 -3.32 -6.57
C ALA A 76 8.72 -4.61 -7.32
N LEU A 77 7.45 -4.77 -7.70
CA LEU A 77 6.99 -5.94 -8.48
C LEU A 77 7.77 -6.09 -9.79
N LYS A 78 7.97 -4.98 -10.49
CA LYS A 78 8.75 -4.94 -11.71
C LYS A 78 10.22 -5.33 -11.49
N SER A 79 10.84 -4.82 -10.42
CA SER A 79 12.22 -5.18 -10.06
C SER A 79 12.36 -6.68 -9.73
N LEU A 80 11.26 -7.31 -9.30
CA LEU A 80 11.16 -8.76 -9.09
C LEU A 80 10.84 -9.55 -10.37
N GLY A 81 10.76 -8.90 -11.54
CA GLY A 81 10.52 -9.53 -12.83
C GLY A 81 9.06 -9.82 -13.14
N VAL A 82 8.11 -9.21 -12.42
CA VAL A 82 6.67 -9.37 -12.65
C VAL A 82 6.17 -8.33 -13.67
N GLU A 83 5.44 -8.78 -14.69
CA GLU A 83 4.70 -7.88 -15.60
C GLU A 83 3.66 -7.12 -14.77
N THR A 84 3.84 -5.81 -14.63
CA THR A 84 3.14 -5.02 -13.62
C THR A 84 2.19 -4.02 -14.26
N HIS A 85 0.95 -3.97 -13.76
CA HIS A 85 -0.06 -3.01 -14.19
C HIS A 85 -0.48 -2.13 -13.02
N VAL A 86 -0.56 -0.81 -13.24
CA VAL A 86 -1.11 0.13 -12.27
C VAL A 86 -2.51 0.52 -12.69
N ILE A 87 -3.47 0.37 -11.78
CA ILE A 87 -4.88 0.70 -11.98
C ILE A 87 -5.19 1.90 -11.09
N GLU A 88 -5.41 3.06 -11.70
CA GLU A 88 -5.77 4.31 -11.01
C GLU A 88 -7.16 4.76 -11.46
N PHE A 89 -7.99 5.15 -10.50
CA PHE A 89 -9.33 5.68 -10.74
C PHE A 89 -9.30 7.17 -11.08
N ALA A 90 -8.40 7.92 -10.45
CA ALA A 90 -8.22 9.34 -10.70
C ALA A 90 -7.75 9.60 -12.14
N PRO A 91 -8.02 10.80 -12.69
CA PRO A 91 -7.58 11.15 -14.05
C PRO A 91 -6.05 11.12 -14.26
N VAL A 92 -5.28 11.22 -13.17
CA VAL A 92 -3.81 11.24 -13.20
C VAL A 92 -3.20 10.47 -12.04
N LEU A 93 -1.96 10.01 -12.22
CA LEU A 93 -1.13 9.45 -11.15
C LEU A 93 -0.76 10.54 -10.13
N MET A 94 -0.63 10.13 -8.86
CA MET A 94 -0.32 11.03 -7.73
C MET A 94 -1.25 12.26 -7.68
N ALA A 95 -2.56 12.06 -7.87
CA ALA A 95 -3.55 13.15 -7.97
C ALA A 95 -3.59 14.09 -6.73
N GLU A 96 -3.17 13.61 -5.56
CA GLU A 96 -3.06 14.42 -4.34
C GLU A 96 -1.77 15.27 -4.28
N GLN A 97 -0.78 14.99 -5.15
CA GLN A 97 0.52 15.65 -5.17
C GLN A 97 0.82 16.41 -6.47
N LEU A 98 0.22 16.01 -7.58
CA LEU A 98 0.52 16.53 -8.92
C LEU A 98 -0.72 17.11 -9.59
N ASP A 99 -0.49 18.15 -10.36
CA ASP A 99 -1.47 18.70 -11.30
C ASP A 99 -1.58 17.82 -12.56
N PRO A 100 -2.55 18.07 -13.45
CA PRO A 100 -2.73 17.25 -14.66
C PRO A 100 -1.48 17.15 -15.55
N MET A 101 -0.71 18.24 -15.65
CA MET A 101 0.51 18.26 -16.46
C MET A 101 1.62 17.41 -15.84
N GLY A 102 1.84 17.53 -14.53
CA GLY A 102 2.80 16.71 -13.79
C GLY A 102 2.42 15.23 -13.82
N GLY A 103 1.13 14.93 -13.65
CA GLY A 103 0.57 13.59 -13.75
C GLY A 103 0.80 12.93 -15.11
N ASP A 104 0.59 13.66 -16.21
CA ASP A 104 0.88 13.15 -17.57
C ASP A 104 2.38 12.90 -17.79
N GLN A 105 3.25 13.81 -17.32
CA GLN A 105 4.70 13.58 -17.39
C GLN A 105 5.13 12.34 -16.61
N LEU A 106 4.57 12.14 -15.41
CA LEU A 106 4.83 10.95 -14.60
C LEU A 106 4.32 9.69 -15.29
N ARG A 107 3.09 9.69 -15.81
CA ARG A 107 2.51 8.57 -16.57
C ARG A 107 3.43 8.14 -17.70
N ARG A 108 3.85 9.08 -18.56
CA ARG A 108 4.77 8.79 -19.69
C ARG A 108 6.12 8.26 -19.22
N LYS A 109 6.62 8.69 -18.06
CA LYS A 109 7.86 8.16 -17.49
C LYS A 109 7.68 6.72 -17.05
N ILE A 110 6.63 6.42 -16.30
CA ILE A 110 6.32 5.07 -15.83
C ILE A 110 6.10 4.13 -17.02
N GLU A 111 5.29 4.50 -18.01
CA GLU A 111 5.03 3.68 -19.20
C GLU A 111 6.29 3.38 -20.02
N ARG A 112 7.22 4.34 -20.13
CA ARG A 112 8.51 4.12 -20.81
C ARG A 112 9.43 3.16 -20.09
N MET A 113 9.28 3.04 -18.78
CA MET A 113 10.07 2.06 -18.06
C MET A 113 9.60 0.65 -18.44
N GLY A 114 8.35 0.47 -18.87
CA GLY A 114 7.63 -0.82 -18.95
C GLY A 114 7.02 -1.19 -17.60
#